data_AF-U7NFE0-F1
#
_entry.id   AF-U7NFE0-F1
#
_cell.length_a   1.000
_cell.length_b   1.000
_cell.length_c   1.000
_cell.angle_alpha   90.00
_cell.angle_beta   90.00
_cell.angle_gamma   90.00
#
_symmetry.space_group_name_H-M   'P 1'
#
loop_
_entity.id
_entity.type
_entity.pdbx_description
1 polymer ?
#
loop_
_entity_poly.entity_id
_entity_poly.type
_entity_poly.pdbx_seq_one_letter_code
_entity_poly.pdbx_strand_id
1 'polypeptide(L)'
;MEALKETQLYCPFAYIDGSWVAADSGEQIKVVNPATGEPMGDVPRLGRAETERAIEAAHAALPAWRALTAQERADILMRWYELMLEHQDDLAMIMTFEQGKPLKEAAGEIAYAASFLRWFAEEARRVYGETIPAAKANQRIVVTKQPVGVVGAITPWNFPAAMITRKAGAALAAGCTIVIKPASQTPFSATALAKLAERAGVPRGVFNVVPGRASEIAAAMTESPLVRKITFTGSTEVGRELMANASQHIQKISLELGGNAPFIVFEDADLDAAVEGAMAAKFRNAGQTCVCTNRFLVQSSVVNAFCEKLAVAMNSELKVGDGTQAGINIGPLIDDKAVAKVSEHVQDAVDKGAELLLGGHPHPLGGNFFTPTLISFATDQMKVAKEETFGPLA
;
A
#
# COMPACT_ATOMS: atom_id res chain seq x y z
N MET A 1 0.50 18.11 -13.61
CA MET A 1 -0.06 19.06 -12.61
C MET A 1 -1.21 19.90 -13.18
N GLU A 2 -1.09 20.41 -14.39
CA GLU A 2 -2.19 21.15 -15.08
C GLU A 2 -3.48 20.32 -15.27
N ALA A 3 -3.38 18.99 -15.16
CA ALA A 3 -4.52 18.07 -15.24
C ALA A 3 -5.36 17.95 -13.95
N LEU A 4 -4.95 18.57 -12.83
CA LEU A 4 -5.69 18.53 -11.57
C LEU A 4 -6.76 19.63 -11.54
N LYS A 5 -7.99 19.28 -11.15
CA LYS A 5 -9.07 20.25 -10.90
C LYS A 5 -8.71 21.10 -9.67
N GLU A 6 -8.18 20.48 -8.63
CA GLU A 6 -7.67 21.16 -7.45
C GLU A 6 -6.16 20.96 -7.25
N THR A 7 -5.39 21.92 -7.74
CA THR A 7 -3.92 21.91 -7.66
C THR A 7 -3.37 21.94 -6.23
N GLN A 8 -4.16 22.38 -5.25
CA GLN A 8 -3.77 22.40 -3.83
C GLN A 8 -3.61 21.00 -3.22
N LEU A 9 -4.11 19.95 -3.86
CA LEU A 9 -3.93 18.57 -3.40
C LEU A 9 -2.52 18.05 -3.67
N TYR A 10 -1.81 18.64 -4.64
CA TYR A 10 -0.40 18.38 -4.80
C TYR A 10 0.42 19.17 -3.78
N CYS A 11 0.87 18.48 -2.74
CA CYS A 11 1.64 19.05 -1.65
C CYS A 11 3.07 18.45 -1.64
N PRO A 12 4.06 19.11 -2.27
CA PRO A 12 5.45 18.63 -2.35
C PRO A 12 6.24 18.94 -1.07
N PHE A 13 5.65 18.66 0.09
CA PHE A 13 6.21 18.92 1.41
C PHE A 13 5.88 17.77 2.36
N ALA A 14 6.63 17.65 3.45
CA ALA A 14 6.22 16.80 4.58
C ALA A 14 5.10 17.49 5.38
N TYR A 15 4.32 16.72 6.14
CA TYR A 15 3.27 17.25 7.02
C TYR A 15 3.56 16.88 8.48
N ILE A 16 4.01 17.85 9.27
CA ILE A 16 4.40 17.64 10.67
C ILE A 16 3.70 18.69 11.53
N ASP A 17 3.01 18.23 12.58
CA ASP A 17 2.33 19.08 13.55
C ASP A 17 1.39 20.13 12.93
N GLY A 18 0.66 19.74 11.88
CA GLY A 18 -0.24 20.66 11.18
C GLY A 18 0.47 21.72 10.33
N SER A 19 1.73 21.49 9.95
CA SER A 19 2.52 22.39 9.11
C SER A 19 3.18 21.65 7.96
N TRP A 20 3.29 22.33 6.82
CA TRP A 20 3.98 21.84 5.64
C TRP A 20 5.46 22.21 5.74
N VAL A 21 6.34 21.21 5.83
CA VAL A 21 7.76 21.42 6.18
C VAL A 21 8.70 20.85 5.12
N ALA A 22 9.86 21.50 4.96
CA ALA A 22 11.00 21.00 4.20
C ALA A 22 11.94 20.18 5.11
N ALA A 23 12.95 19.52 4.51
CA ALA A 23 14.01 18.86 5.27
C ALA A 23 14.95 19.92 5.86
N ASP A 24 15.48 19.69 7.06
CA ASP A 24 16.40 20.64 7.70
C ASP A 24 17.70 20.80 6.90
N SER A 25 18.10 19.71 6.23
CA SER A 25 19.26 19.67 5.33
C SER A 25 19.03 20.38 3.98
N GLY A 26 17.77 20.70 3.64
CA GLY A 26 17.35 21.14 2.31
C GLY A 26 17.35 20.04 1.24
N GLU A 27 17.72 18.81 1.57
CA GLU A 27 17.73 17.70 0.61
C GLU A 27 16.31 17.27 0.20
N GLN A 28 16.21 16.78 -1.02
CA GLN A 28 14.96 16.37 -1.66
C GLN A 28 15.09 14.96 -2.27
N ILE A 29 13.95 14.30 -2.47
CA ILE A 29 13.82 13.06 -3.23
C ILE A 29 13.02 13.38 -4.48
N LYS A 30 13.62 13.12 -5.64
CA LYS A 30 12.93 13.23 -6.93
C LYS A 30 11.93 12.08 -7.09
N VAL A 31 10.70 12.43 -7.40
CA VAL A 31 9.63 11.52 -7.78
C VAL A 31 9.46 11.60 -9.29
N VAL A 32 9.46 10.45 -9.95
CA VAL A 32 9.38 10.35 -11.42
C VAL A 32 8.09 9.64 -11.81
N ASN A 33 7.54 10.01 -12.96
CA ASN A 33 6.46 9.24 -13.56
C ASN A 33 7.03 7.96 -14.18
N PRO A 34 6.64 6.75 -13.72
CA PRO A 34 7.21 5.50 -14.21
C PRO A 34 6.85 5.19 -15.67
N ALA A 35 5.83 5.85 -16.24
CA ALA A 35 5.44 5.68 -17.64
C ALA A 35 6.35 6.46 -18.60
N THR A 36 6.82 7.64 -18.19
CA THR A 36 7.57 8.55 -19.06
C THR A 36 9.03 8.74 -18.66
N GLY A 37 9.37 8.42 -17.40
CA GLY A 37 10.66 8.73 -16.77
C GLY A 37 10.83 10.22 -16.42
N GLU A 38 9.83 11.05 -16.68
CA GLU A 38 9.89 12.49 -16.43
C GLU A 38 9.72 12.81 -14.93
N PRO A 39 10.41 13.83 -14.40
CA PRO A 39 10.20 14.28 -13.02
C PRO A 39 8.77 14.80 -12.83
N MET A 40 8.05 14.25 -11.85
CA MET A 40 6.77 14.79 -11.38
C MET A 40 7.00 15.95 -10.41
N GLY A 41 8.04 15.84 -9.60
CA GLY A 41 8.49 16.87 -8.66
C GLY A 41 9.38 16.27 -7.58
N ASP A 42 9.56 17.03 -6.52
CA ASP A 42 10.44 16.68 -5.42
C ASP A 42 9.67 16.66 -4.10
N VAL A 43 10.04 15.75 -3.20
CA VAL A 43 9.55 15.71 -1.82
C VAL A 43 10.72 15.82 -0.85
N PRO A 44 10.57 16.49 0.31
CA PRO A 44 11.63 16.60 1.30
C PRO A 44 12.23 15.24 1.70
N ARG A 45 13.56 15.18 1.79
CA ARG A 45 14.29 13.99 2.23
C ARG A 45 14.56 14.04 3.73
N LEU A 46 13.53 13.90 4.55
CA LEU A 46 13.67 13.96 6.02
C LEU A 46 14.51 12.79 6.55
N GLY A 47 15.10 13.00 7.72
CA GLY A 47 15.86 12.01 8.45
C GLY A 47 15.33 11.79 9.87
N ARG A 48 16.24 11.39 10.75
CA ARG A 48 15.94 11.09 12.15
C ARG A 48 15.38 12.29 12.92
N ALA A 49 16.02 13.45 12.85
CA ALA A 49 15.67 14.62 13.67
C ALA A 49 14.25 15.12 13.39
N GLU A 50 13.84 15.18 12.12
CA GLU A 50 12.48 15.59 11.77
C GLU A 50 11.44 14.53 12.16
N THR A 51 11.81 13.25 12.11
CA THR A 51 10.96 12.16 12.59
C THR A 51 10.73 12.24 14.09
N GLU A 52 11.79 12.52 14.87
CA GLU A 52 11.69 12.70 16.32
C GLU A 52 10.75 13.85 16.67
N ARG A 53 10.83 14.99 15.95
CA ARG A 53 9.87 16.10 16.11
C ARG A 53 8.43 15.69 15.78
N ALA A 54 8.22 14.89 14.73
CA ALA A 54 6.89 14.36 14.41
C ALA A 54 6.35 13.41 15.49
N ILE A 55 7.21 12.58 16.09
CA ILE A 55 6.86 11.69 17.20
C ILE A 55 6.50 12.51 18.45
N GLU A 56 7.28 13.54 18.78
CA GLU A 56 7.00 14.44 19.90
C GLU A 56 5.68 15.18 19.71
N ALA A 57 5.40 15.71 18.52
CA ALA A 57 4.12 16.35 18.19
C ALA A 57 2.95 15.36 18.32
N ALA A 58 3.10 14.14 17.81
CA ALA A 58 2.09 13.09 17.95
C ALA A 58 1.86 12.70 19.41
N HIS A 59 2.91 12.69 20.23
CA HIS A 59 2.80 12.44 21.66
C HIS A 59 2.09 13.58 22.40
N ALA A 60 2.41 14.84 22.05
CA ALA A 60 1.79 16.03 22.64
C ALA A 60 0.30 16.16 22.28
N ALA A 61 -0.10 15.77 21.07
CA ALA A 61 -1.49 15.81 20.61
C ALA A 61 -2.36 14.67 21.20
N LEU A 62 -1.75 13.56 21.62
CA LEU A 62 -2.45 12.35 22.06
C LEU A 62 -3.44 12.57 23.20
N PRO A 63 -3.13 13.31 24.30
CA PRO A 63 -4.06 13.48 25.41
C PRO A 63 -5.37 14.14 25.01
N ALA A 64 -5.33 15.18 24.18
CA ALA A 64 -6.53 15.88 23.71
C ALA A 64 -7.33 14.99 22.75
N TRP A 65 -6.66 14.34 21.79
CA TRP A 65 -7.32 13.47 20.82
C TRP A 65 -8.04 12.26 21.46
N ARG A 66 -7.37 11.58 22.41
CA ARG A 66 -7.98 10.43 23.10
C ARG A 66 -9.09 10.81 24.07
N ALA A 67 -9.12 12.07 24.52
CA ALA A 67 -10.14 12.59 25.42
C ALA A 67 -11.45 12.90 24.69
N LEU A 68 -11.42 13.11 23.36
CA LEU A 68 -12.62 13.17 22.56
C LEU A 68 -13.46 11.90 22.72
N THR A 69 -14.77 12.05 22.59
CA THR A 69 -15.68 10.92 22.50
C THR A 69 -15.42 10.13 21.21
N ALA A 70 -15.86 8.88 21.20
CA ALA A 70 -15.82 8.07 19.99
C ALA A 70 -16.62 8.70 18.83
N GLN A 71 -17.71 9.41 19.13
CA GLN A 71 -18.55 10.07 18.12
C GLN A 71 -17.81 11.25 17.48
N GLU A 72 -17.19 12.13 18.26
CA GLU A 72 -16.42 13.27 17.72
C GLU A 72 -15.28 12.81 16.81
N ARG A 73 -14.56 11.75 17.19
CA ARG A 73 -13.53 11.16 16.32
C ARG A 73 -14.13 10.55 15.06
N ALA A 74 -15.27 9.87 15.17
CA ALA A 74 -15.96 9.28 14.02
C ALA A 74 -16.40 10.36 13.01
N ASP A 75 -16.92 11.49 13.48
CA ASP A 75 -17.39 12.58 12.61
C ASP A 75 -16.24 13.19 11.79
N ILE A 76 -15.07 13.39 12.40
CA ILE A 76 -13.86 13.86 11.68
C ILE A 76 -13.42 12.84 10.62
N LEU A 77 -13.42 11.54 10.95
CA LEU A 77 -13.04 10.49 10.00
C LEU A 77 -14.06 10.33 8.86
N MET A 78 -15.35 10.52 9.14
CA MET A 78 -16.41 10.52 8.12
C MET A 78 -16.25 11.70 7.17
N ARG A 79 -15.95 12.90 7.68
CA ARG A 79 -15.66 14.06 6.83
C ARG A 79 -14.42 13.83 5.95
N TRP A 80 -13.39 13.17 6.48
CA TRP A 80 -12.21 12.81 5.68
C TRP A 80 -12.56 11.80 4.58
N TYR A 81 -13.38 10.80 4.88
CA TYR A 81 -13.93 9.87 3.90
C TYR A 81 -14.70 10.59 2.78
N GLU A 82 -15.58 11.53 3.13
CA GLU A 82 -16.37 12.31 2.16
C GLU A 82 -15.47 13.14 1.24
N LEU A 83 -14.49 13.83 1.81
CA LEU A 83 -13.51 14.62 1.05
C LEU A 83 -12.68 13.75 0.09
N MET A 84 -12.32 12.53 0.47
CA MET A 84 -11.61 11.61 -0.44
C MET A 84 -12.46 11.24 -1.66
N LEU A 85 -13.77 11.06 -1.47
CA LEU A 85 -14.68 10.75 -2.58
C LEU A 85 -14.97 11.98 -3.43
N GLU A 86 -15.10 13.16 -2.82
CA GLU A 86 -15.27 14.44 -3.54
C GLU A 86 -14.09 14.70 -4.49
N HIS A 87 -12.87 14.41 -4.04
CA HIS A 87 -11.63 14.62 -4.81
C HIS A 87 -11.10 13.35 -5.47
N GLN A 88 -11.96 12.35 -5.72
CA GLN A 88 -11.53 11.02 -6.20
C GLN A 88 -10.69 11.09 -7.48
N ASP A 89 -11.12 11.90 -8.46
CA ASP A 89 -10.43 12.02 -9.76
C ASP A 89 -9.01 12.59 -9.61
N ASP A 90 -8.85 13.65 -8.82
CA ASP A 90 -7.56 14.31 -8.63
C ASP A 90 -6.59 13.41 -7.85
N LEU A 91 -7.09 12.71 -6.82
CA LEU A 91 -6.31 11.73 -6.07
C LEU A 91 -5.89 10.55 -6.96
N ALA A 92 -6.80 10.06 -7.81
CA ALA A 92 -6.49 9.00 -8.78
C ALA A 92 -5.44 9.45 -9.79
N MET A 93 -5.52 10.69 -10.27
CA MET A 93 -4.55 11.27 -11.18
C MET A 93 -3.16 11.37 -10.55
N ILE A 94 -3.05 11.89 -9.32
CA ILE A 94 -1.79 11.94 -8.57
C ILE A 94 -1.18 10.54 -8.44
N MET A 95 -2.00 9.56 -8.03
CA MET A 95 -1.57 8.17 -7.87
C MET A 95 -1.08 7.56 -9.19
N THR A 96 -1.83 7.73 -10.28
CA THR A 96 -1.43 7.24 -11.61
C THR A 96 -0.11 7.85 -12.05
N PHE A 97 0.09 9.16 -11.84
CA PHE A 97 1.34 9.82 -12.22
C PHE A 97 2.55 9.33 -11.44
N GLU A 98 2.46 9.08 -10.13
CA GLU A 98 3.62 8.67 -9.33
C GLU A 98 3.83 7.14 -9.30
N GLN A 99 2.78 6.35 -9.45
CA GLN A 99 2.84 4.89 -9.29
C GLN A 99 2.69 4.13 -10.61
N GLY A 100 1.95 4.68 -11.58
CA GLY A 100 1.81 4.14 -12.94
C GLY A 100 0.51 3.36 -13.21
N LYS A 101 -0.27 2.94 -12.20
CA LYS A 101 -1.49 2.17 -12.48
C LYS A 101 -2.52 2.96 -13.29
N PRO A 102 -3.35 2.28 -14.10
CA PRO A 102 -4.42 2.92 -14.86
C PRO A 102 -5.38 3.75 -13.99
N LEU A 103 -5.87 4.88 -14.51
CA LEU A 103 -6.76 5.80 -13.78
C LEU A 103 -7.99 5.10 -13.18
N LYS A 104 -8.57 4.12 -13.91
CA LYS A 104 -9.71 3.34 -13.41
C LYS A 104 -9.34 2.53 -12.17
N GLU A 105 -8.14 1.92 -12.14
CA GLU A 105 -7.65 1.21 -10.97
C GLU A 105 -7.32 2.16 -9.82
N ALA A 106 -6.70 3.31 -10.12
CA ALA A 106 -6.40 4.33 -9.13
C ALA A 106 -7.67 4.88 -8.46
N ALA A 107 -8.70 5.23 -9.24
CA ALA A 107 -10.00 5.65 -8.70
C ALA A 107 -10.65 4.56 -7.85
N GLY A 108 -10.57 3.30 -8.29
CA GLY A 108 -11.00 2.14 -7.49
C GLY A 108 -10.23 2.01 -6.18
N GLU A 109 -8.91 2.25 -6.18
CA GLU A 109 -8.13 2.32 -4.95
C GLU A 109 -8.56 3.49 -4.06
N ILE A 110 -8.82 4.68 -4.58
CA ILE A 110 -9.26 5.81 -3.76
C ILE A 110 -10.58 5.49 -3.05
N ALA A 111 -11.55 4.87 -3.74
CA ALA A 111 -12.79 4.41 -3.12
C ALA A 111 -12.53 3.35 -2.04
N TYR A 112 -11.67 2.37 -2.35
CA TYR A 112 -11.26 1.34 -1.38
C TYR A 112 -10.54 1.94 -0.16
N ALA A 113 -9.63 2.88 -0.37
CA ALA A 113 -8.92 3.60 0.67
C ALA A 113 -9.89 4.39 1.56
N ALA A 114 -10.81 5.14 0.97
CA ALA A 114 -11.83 5.91 1.69
C ALA A 114 -12.71 4.98 2.54
N SER A 115 -13.06 3.80 2.03
CA SER A 115 -13.91 2.84 2.75
C SER A 115 -13.35 2.43 4.12
N PHE A 116 -12.01 2.40 4.29
CA PHE A 116 -11.40 2.14 5.61
C PHE A 116 -11.66 3.26 6.61
N LEU A 117 -11.63 4.53 6.17
CA LEU A 117 -11.94 5.66 7.04
C LEU A 117 -13.38 5.58 7.53
N ARG A 118 -14.33 5.33 6.61
CA ARG A 118 -15.74 5.12 6.97
C ARG A 118 -15.89 3.95 7.94
N TRP A 119 -15.34 2.79 7.60
CA TRP A 119 -15.43 1.59 8.43
C TRP A 119 -14.90 1.85 9.84
N PHE A 120 -13.70 2.42 9.97
CA PHE A 120 -13.11 2.66 11.29
C PHE A 120 -13.79 3.81 12.05
N ALA A 121 -14.35 4.80 11.36
CA ALA A 121 -15.21 5.80 12.01
C ALA A 121 -16.42 5.13 12.66
N GLU A 122 -17.07 4.19 11.96
CA GLU A 122 -18.18 3.42 12.50
C GLU A 122 -17.72 2.54 13.68
N GLU A 123 -16.56 1.88 13.57
CA GLU A 123 -15.99 1.03 14.63
C GLU A 123 -15.49 1.80 15.86
N ALA A 124 -15.18 3.10 15.75
CA ALA A 124 -14.74 3.92 16.87
C ALA A 124 -15.70 3.86 18.07
N ARG A 125 -17.02 3.71 17.79
CA ARG A 125 -18.11 3.66 18.78
C ARG A 125 -18.39 2.25 19.30
N ARG A 126 -17.65 1.24 18.82
CA ARG A 126 -17.89 -0.19 19.08
C ARG A 126 -16.71 -0.87 19.77
N VAL A 127 -15.86 -0.08 20.42
CA VAL A 127 -14.73 -0.59 21.23
C VAL A 127 -15.25 -1.11 22.58
N TYR A 128 -15.94 -2.25 22.54
CA TYR A 128 -16.58 -2.84 23.72
C TYR A 128 -15.58 -3.48 24.69
N GLY A 129 -15.78 -3.22 25.99
CA GLY A 129 -15.16 -3.95 27.10
C GLY A 129 -15.97 -5.18 27.49
N GLU A 130 -15.61 -5.80 28.61
CA GLU A 130 -16.27 -7.00 29.12
C GLU A 130 -16.45 -6.96 30.64
N THR A 131 -17.49 -7.62 31.14
CA THR A 131 -17.66 -7.93 32.57
C THR A 131 -17.65 -9.44 32.74
N ILE A 132 -16.74 -9.95 33.57
CA ILE A 132 -16.48 -11.39 33.68
C ILE A 132 -16.93 -11.88 35.08
N PRO A 133 -17.63 -13.03 35.17
CA PRO A 133 -17.96 -13.63 36.46
C PRO A 133 -16.74 -13.80 37.35
N ALA A 134 -16.83 -13.32 38.58
CA ALA A 134 -15.72 -13.35 39.51
C ALA A 134 -15.53 -14.75 40.11
N ALA A 135 -14.28 -15.20 40.21
CA ALA A 135 -13.93 -16.47 40.86
C ALA A 135 -14.15 -16.45 42.38
N LYS A 136 -14.22 -15.27 43.00
CA LYS A 136 -14.48 -15.06 44.43
C LYS A 136 -15.64 -14.09 44.63
N ALA A 137 -16.49 -14.37 45.62
CA ALA A 137 -17.72 -13.62 45.86
C ALA A 137 -17.51 -12.11 46.10
N ASN A 138 -16.37 -11.73 46.67
CA ASN A 138 -15.99 -10.35 46.98
C ASN A 138 -15.23 -9.63 45.84
N GLN A 139 -15.23 -10.17 44.62
CA GLN A 139 -14.54 -9.60 43.48
C GLN A 139 -15.51 -9.22 42.35
N ARG A 140 -15.07 -8.28 41.50
CA ARG A 140 -15.68 -7.94 40.21
C ARG A 140 -14.55 -7.82 39.19
N ILE A 141 -14.76 -8.37 37.99
CA ILE A 141 -13.77 -8.35 36.92
C ILE A 141 -14.35 -7.54 35.76
N VAL A 142 -13.66 -6.47 35.38
CA VAL A 142 -14.02 -5.58 34.27
C VAL A 142 -12.81 -5.44 33.36
N VAL A 143 -13.04 -5.57 32.05
CA VAL A 143 -12.04 -5.36 31.00
C VAL A 143 -12.44 -4.13 30.20
N THR A 144 -11.51 -3.19 30.04
CA THR A 144 -11.66 -2.03 29.15
C THR A 144 -10.58 -2.05 28.09
N LYS A 145 -10.83 -1.38 26.96
CA LYS A 145 -9.88 -1.25 25.85
C LYS A 145 -9.59 0.23 25.65
N GLN A 146 -8.31 0.58 25.56
CA GLN A 146 -7.82 1.96 25.43
C GLN A 146 -6.79 2.06 24.31
N PRO A 147 -6.60 3.25 23.70
CA PRO A 147 -5.59 3.46 22.67
C PRO A 147 -4.19 3.11 23.18
N VAL A 148 -3.39 2.50 22.31
CA VAL A 148 -2.01 2.11 22.63
C VAL A 148 -1.07 3.31 22.76
N GLY A 149 -1.39 4.45 22.13
CA GLY A 149 -0.61 5.69 22.17
C GLY A 149 -0.16 6.13 20.79
N VAL A 150 1.10 6.55 20.65
CA VAL A 150 1.67 6.98 19.35
C VAL A 150 1.98 5.75 18.50
N VAL A 151 1.56 5.79 17.23
CA VAL A 151 1.75 4.74 16.25
C VAL A 151 2.75 5.20 15.17
N GLY A 152 3.79 4.41 14.92
CA GLY A 152 4.65 4.54 13.75
C GLY A 152 4.14 3.65 12.62
N ALA A 153 3.98 4.21 11.42
CA ALA A 153 3.49 3.49 10.25
C ALA A 153 4.44 3.65 9.07
N ILE A 154 4.75 2.54 8.40
CA ILE A 154 5.60 2.52 7.21
C ILE A 154 4.82 1.81 6.10
N THR A 155 4.58 2.50 4.99
CA THR A 155 3.72 2.02 3.90
C THR A 155 4.48 1.84 2.58
N PRO A 156 4.11 0.84 1.75
CA PRO A 156 4.72 0.57 0.46
C PRO A 156 4.11 1.45 -0.64
N TRP A 157 4.64 1.32 -1.85
CA TRP A 157 4.27 2.12 -3.02
C TRP A 157 3.10 1.56 -3.83
N ASN A 158 2.81 0.27 -3.72
CA ASN A 158 1.88 -0.40 -4.62
C ASN A 158 0.41 -0.01 -4.43
N PHE A 159 0.02 0.38 -3.22
CA PHE A 159 -1.29 0.95 -2.89
C PHE A 159 -1.08 2.21 -2.03
N PRO A 160 -0.66 3.32 -2.65
CA PRO A 160 -0.10 4.45 -1.92
C PRO A 160 -1.16 5.22 -1.11
N ALA A 161 -2.45 5.07 -1.42
CA ALA A 161 -3.54 5.64 -0.60
C ALA A 161 -4.11 4.61 0.38
N ALA A 162 -4.46 3.40 -0.10
CA ALA A 162 -5.15 2.43 0.73
C ALA A 162 -4.28 1.91 1.89
N MET A 163 -2.96 1.80 1.72
CA MET A 163 -2.07 1.39 2.81
C MET A 163 -2.01 2.41 3.94
N ILE A 164 -2.25 3.68 3.63
CA ILE A 164 -2.29 4.76 4.61
C ILE A 164 -3.60 4.69 5.39
N THR A 165 -4.76 4.71 4.71
CA THR A 165 -6.05 4.75 5.39
C THR A 165 -6.37 3.47 6.16
N ARG A 166 -5.88 2.30 5.70
CA ARG A 166 -5.92 1.04 6.46
C ARG A 166 -5.29 1.13 7.84
N LYS A 167 -4.21 1.92 7.98
CA LYS A 167 -3.45 2.07 9.22
C LYS A 167 -3.92 3.29 10.01
N ALA A 168 -4.06 4.43 9.35
CA ALA A 168 -4.49 5.70 9.94
C ALA A 168 -5.94 5.62 10.45
N GLY A 169 -6.87 5.10 9.65
CA GLY A 169 -8.28 4.97 10.05
C GLY A 169 -8.43 4.21 11.36
N ALA A 170 -7.79 3.04 11.46
CA ALA A 170 -7.81 2.22 12.67
C ALA A 170 -7.17 2.92 13.87
N ALA A 171 -5.99 3.54 13.68
CA ALA A 171 -5.27 4.22 14.75
C ALA A 171 -6.07 5.41 15.30
N LEU A 172 -6.54 6.29 14.41
CA LEU A 172 -7.25 7.50 14.79
C LEU A 172 -8.60 7.17 15.44
N ALA A 173 -9.36 6.21 14.90
CA ALA A 173 -10.64 5.77 15.46
C ALA A 173 -10.49 5.27 16.91
N ALA A 174 -9.44 4.48 17.17
CA ALA A 174 -9.12 3.97 18.50
C ALA A 174 -8.69 5.06 19.50
N GLY A 175 -8.40 6.29 19.04
CA GLY A 175 -7.90 7.39 19.85
C GLY A 175 -6.37 7.47 19.92
N CYS A 176 -5.66 6.84 18.98
CA CYS A 176 -4.21 6.97 18.83
C CYS A 176 -3.85 8.17 17.93
N THR A 177 -2.60 8.60 17.99
CA THR A 177 -1.97 9.49 17.01
C THR A 177 -0.99 8.70 16.14
N ILE A 178 -0.68 9.18 14.94
CA ILE A 178 0.10 8.42 13.97
C ILE A 178 1.14 9.26 13.22
N VAL A 179 2.33 8.68 13.01
CA VAL A 179 3.40 9.21 12.16
C VAL A 179 3.65 8.22 11.03
N ILE A 180 3.48 8.65 9.78
CA ILE A 180 3.55 7.80 8.60
C ILE A 180 4.78 8.14 7.76
N LYS A 181 5.57 7.12 7.44
CA LYS A 181 6.58 7.15 6.39
C LYS A 181 6.01 6.49 5.14
N PRO A 182 5.65 7.24 4.09
CA PRO A 182 5.25 6.66 2.81
C PRO A 182 6.45 6.12 2.03
N ALA A 183 6.21 5.31 1.00
CA ALA A 183 7.26 4.92 0.06
C ALA A 183 7.78 6.15 -0.69
N SER A 184 9.08 6.20 -0.93
CA SER A 184 9.73 7.35 -1.57
C SER A 184 9.38 7.49 -3.06
N GLN A 185 8.91 6.40 -3.68
CA GLN A 185 8.44 6.37 -5.06
C GLN A 185 7.06 7.01 -5.23
N THR A 186 6.21 6.98 -4.19
CA THR A 186 4.81 7.42 -4.28
C THR A 186 4.37 8.26 -3.06
N PRO A 187 5.09 9.36 -2.73
CA PRO A 187 4.82 10.14 -1.53
C PRO A 187 3.64 11.11 -1.68
N PHE A 188 3.26 11.51 -2.90
CA PHE A 188 2.28 12.57 -3.12
C PHE A 188 0.85 12.14 -2.82
N SER A 189 0.50 10.86 -3.03
CA SER A 189 -0.78 10.33 -2.52
C SER A 189 -0.88 10.50 -1.00
N ALA A 190 0.23 10.30 -0.28
CA ALA A 190 0.25 10.45 1.18
C ALA A 190 0.06 11.90 1.62
N THR A 191 0.73 12.84 0.95
CA THR A 191 0.63 14.26 1.29
C THR A 191 -0.72 14.85 0.86
N ALA A 192 -1.29 14.40 -0.26
CA ALA A 192 -2.66 14.75 -0.64
C ALA A 192 -3.68 14.29 0.42
N LEU A 193 -3.52 13.08 0.95
CA LEU A 193 -4.34 12.59 2.06
C LEU A 193 -4.15 13.40 3.34
N ALA A 194 -2.93 13.87 3.63
CA ALA A 194 -2.68 14.79 4.75
C ALA A 194 -3.43 16.12 4.58
N LYS A 195 -3.46 16.65 3.34
CA LYS A 195 -4.22 17.87 3.03
C LYS A 195 -5.71 17.69 3.27
N LEU A 196 -6.26 16.54 2.90
CA LEU A 196 -7.66 16.22 3.17
C LEU A 196 -7.95 15.95 4.65
N ALA A 197 -7.02 15.34 5.38
CA ALA A 197 -7.12 15.16 6.83
C ALA A 197 -7.18 16.51 7.57
N GLU A 198 -6.32 17.46 7.18
CA GLU A 198 -6.34 18.84 7.66
C GLU A 198 -7.71 19.49 7.43
N ARG A 199 -8.23 19.41 6.19
CA ARG A 199 -9.55 19.96 5.82
C ARG A 199 -10.72 19.29 6.57
N ALA A 200 -10.58 18.00 6.89
CA ALA A 200 -11.55 17.26 7.68
C ALA A 200 -11.58 17.68 9.15
N GLY A 201 -10.57 18.42 9.63
CA GLY A 201 -10.45 18.85 11.02
C GLY A 201 -9.67 17.88 11.91
N VAL A 202 -8.84 17.00 11.33
CA VAL A 202 -7.88 16.22 12.12
C VAL A 202 -6.93 17.19 12.84
N PRO A 203 -6.86 17.18 14.18
CA PRO A 203 -6.05 18.17 14.90
C PRO A 203 -4.55 18.06 14.59
N ARG A 204 -3.85 19.17 14.78
CA ARG A 204 -2.39 19.25 14.63
C ARG A 204 -1.70 18.15 15.44
N GLY A 205 -0.71 17.49 14.84
CA GLY A 205 0.06 16.40 15.46
C GLY A 205 -0.66 15.04 15.50
N VAL A 206 -1.97 14.96 15.29
CA VAL A 206 -2.71 13.68 15.32
C VAL A 206 -2.35 12.77 14.14
N PHE A 207 -2.12 13.36 12.97
CA PHE A 207 -1.70 12.69 11.75
C PHE A 207 -0.50 13.43 11.14
N ASN A 208 0.61 12.71 10.92
CA ASN A 208 1.85 13.28 10.39
C ASN A 208 2.37 12.41 9.24
N VAL A 209 2.93 13.03 8.21
CA VAL A 209 3.51 12.36 7.03
C VAL A 209 4.96 12.81 6.86
N VAL A 210 5.87 11.85 6.96
CA VAL A 210 7.34 12.04 7.01
C VAL A 210 7.96 11.27 5.84
N PRO A 211 7.94 11.80 4.61
CA PRO A 211 8.71 11.27 3.49
C PRO A 211 10.22 11.47 3.73
N GLY A 212 11.05 10.50 3.35
CA GLY A 212 12.50 10.63 3.55
C GLY A 212 13.25 9.31 3.60
N ARG A 213 14.39 9.30 4.31
CA ARG A 213 15.30 8.16 4.41
C ARG A 213 14.67 7.03 5.22
N ALA A 214 14.30 5.93 4.54
CA ALA A 214 13.58 4.83 5.16
C ALA A 214 14.28 4.25 6.40
N SER A 215 15.59 4.02 6.36
CA SER A 215 16.37 3.47 7.47
C SER A 215 16.39 4.40 8.68
N GLU A 216 16.67 5.69 8.49
CA GLU A 216 16.74 6.67 9.57
C GLU A 216 15.38 6.91 10.23
N ILE A 217 14.32 7.04 9.42
CA ILE A 217 12.95 7.24 9.91
C ILE A 217 12.46 5.99 10.64
N ALA A 218 12.71 4.79 10.09
CA ALA A 218 12.34 3.54 10.74
C ALA A 218 13.09 3.34 12.07
N ALA A 219 14.39 3.66 12.11
CA ALA A 219 15.18 3.59 13.33
C ALA A 219 14.64 4.58 14.39
N ALA A 220 14.37 5.83 14.02
CA ALA A 220 13.77 6.81 14.92
C ALA A 220 12.41 6.34 15.50
N MET A 221 11.57 5.68 14.69
CA MET A 221 10.29 5.13 15.17
C MET A 221 10.47 3.91 16.10
N THR A 222 11.38 3.01 15.78
CA THR A 222 11.56 1.74 16.51
C THR A 222 12.37 1.88 17.79
N GLU A 223 13.29 2.85 17.84
CA GLU A 223 14.12 3.19 19.00
C GLU A 223 13.47 4.25 19.92
N SER A 224 12.32 4.79 19.55
CA SER A 224 11.62 5.76 20.40
C SER A 224 10.74 5.06 21.44
N PRO A 225 10.89 5.36 22.75
CA PRO A 225 10.00 4.84 23.78
C PRO A 225 8.59 5.49 23.74
N LEU A 226 8.43 6.59 22.99
CA LEU A 226 7.13 7.26 22.82
C LEU A 226 6.24 6.53 21.82
N VAL A 227 6.83 5.90 20.81
CA VAL A 227 6.12 5.04 19.87
C VAL A 227 5.81 3.72 20.55
N ARG A 228 4.52 3.40 20.68
CA ARG A 228 4.06 2.18 21.38
C ARG A 228 3.58 1.09 20.42
N LYS A 229 3.41 1.43 19.15
CA LYS A 229 3.02 0.49 18.11
C LYS A 229 3.68 0.81 16.77
N ILE A 230 4.20 -0.22 16.12
CA ILE A 230 4.66 -0.18 14.73
C ILE A 230 3.66 -0.94 13.86
N THR A 231 3.39 -0.41 12.67
CA THR A 231 2.63 -1.11 11.62
C THR A 231 3.32 -0.93 10.28
N PHE A 232 3.70 -2.05 9.67
CA PHE A 232 4.48 -2.06 8.44
C PHE A 232 3.79 -2.93 7.39
N THR A 233 3.88 -2.48 6.14
CA THR A 233 3.58 -3.31 4.97
C THR A 233 4.73 -3.17 3.98
N GLY A 234 5.27 -4.29 3.51
CA GLY A 234 6.42 -4.31 2.60
C GLY A 234 7.12 -5.66 2.58
N SER A 235 8.41 -5.69 2.30
CA SER A 235 9.15 -6.95 2.16
C SER A 235 9.33 -7.68 3.50
N THR A 236 9.41 -9.00 3.42
CA THR A 236 9.60 -9.86 4.59
C THR A 236 10.90 -9.57 5.32
N GLU A 237 11.96 -9.24 4.57
CA GLU A 237 13.29 -8.91 5.08
C GLU A 237 13.24 -7.67 5.99
N VAL A 238 12.67 -6.57 5.49
CA VAL A 238 12.51 -5.34 6.28
C VAL A 238 11.57 -5.55 7.46
N GLY A 239 10.53 -6.37 7.30
CA GLY A 239 9.63 -6.73 8.41
C GLY A 239 10.36 -7.40 9.57
N ARG A 240 11.31 -8.31 9.29
CA ARG A 240 12.14 -8.96 10.32
C ARG A 240 13.04 -7.96 11.04
N GLU A 241 13.68 -7.05 10.30
CA GLU A 241 14.53 -5.99 10.87
C GLU A 241 13.73 -5.06 11.79
N LEU A 242 12.55 -4.61 11.33
CA LEU A 242 11.66 -3.75 12.12
C LEU A 242 11.19 -4.45 13.40
N MET A 243 10.89 -5.75 13.34
CA MET A 243 10.50 -6.53 14.51
C MET A 243 11.66 -6.66 15.52
N ALA A 244 12.88 -6.88 15.05
CA ALA A 244 14.06 -6.94 15.89
C ALA A 244 14.28 -5.60 16.61
N ASN A 245 14.21 -4.48 15.89
CA ASN A 245 14.40 -3.15 16.47
C ASN A 245 13.27 -2.81 17.46
N ALA A 246 12.01 -3.07 17.10
CA ALA A 246 10.84 -2.82 17.95
C ALA A 246 10.86 -3.59 19.29
N SER A 247 11.64 -4.69 19.37
CA SER A 247 11.79 -5.48 20.60
C SER A 247 12.51 -4.72 21.72
N GLN A 248 13.32 -3.70 21.40
CA GLN A 248 14.04 -2.90 22.39
C GLN A 248 13.11 -2.16 23.35
N HIS A 249 11.91 -1.80 22.89
CA HIS A 249 10.88 -1.15 23.70
C HIS A 249 9.60 -1.98 23.83
N ILE A 250 9.62 -3.25 23.41
CA ILE A 250 8.47 -4.17 23.40
C ILE A 250 7.26 -3.49 22.73
N GLN A 251 7.50 -2.83 21.60
CA GLN A 251 6.44 -2.14 20.87
C GLN A 251 5.48 -3.17 20.27
N LYS A 252 4.17 -2.90 20.29
CA LYS A 252 3.20 -3.77 19.62
C LYS A 252 3.43 -3.69 18.12
N ILE A 253 3.53 -4.81 17.41
CA ILE A 253 3.84 -4.81 15.98
C ILE A 253 2.71 -5.44 15.15
N SER A 254 2.48 -4.89 13.95
CA SER A 254 1.66 -5.51 12.89
C SER A 254 2.46 -5.51 11.60
N LEU A 255 2.56 -6.67 10.96
CA LEU A 255 3.37 -6.88 9.76
C LEU A 255 2.52 -7.53 8.68
N GLU A 256 2.43 -6.89 7.53
CA GLU A 256 1.85 -7.45 6.30
C GLU A 256 2.99 -7.56 5.28
N LEU A 257 3.43 -8.78 4.99
CA LEU A 257 4.72 -9.04 4.32
C LEU A 257 4.53 -9.67 2.93
N GLY A 258 5.61 -10.23 2.37
CA GLY A 258 5.58 -10.88 1.06
C GLY A 258 4.70 -12.13 1.03
N GLY A 259 4.11 -12.38 -0.14
CA GLY A 259 3.26 -13.54 -0.41
C GLY A 259 3.86 -14.45 -1.49
N ASN A 260 3.28 -15.63 -1.66
CA ASN A 260 3.53 -16.50 -2.82
C ASN A 260 2.27 -17.30 -3.14
N ALA A 261 1.22 -16.56 -3.52
CA ALA A 261 -0.16 -17.05 -3.58
C ALA A 261 -0.34 -18.12 -4.67
N PRO A 262 -0.78 -19.35 -4.29
CA PRO A 262 -1.22 -20.34 -5.26
C PRO A 262 -2.66 -20.05 -5.71
N PHE A 263 -2.91 -20.19 -7.01
CA PHE A 263 -4.25 -20.22 -7.60
C PHE A 263 -4.48 -21.62 -8.15
N ILE A 264 -5.45 -22.34 -7.58
CA ILE A 264 -5.61 -23.78 -7.81
C ILE A 264 -6.87 -24.02 -8.64
N VAL A 265 -6.73 -24.72 -9.77
CA VAL A 265 -7.82 -25.07 -10.68
C VAL A 265 -7.92 -26.59 -10.77
N PHE A 266 -9.01 -27.14 -10.26
CA PHE A 266 -9.35 -28.56 -10.38
C PHE A 266 -10.16 -28.82 -11.66
N GLU A 267 -10.28 -30.08 -12.04
CA GLU A 267 -10.95 -30.51 -13.27
C GLU A 267 -12.46 -30.26 -13.29
N ASP A 268 -13.08 -30.12 -12.11
CA ASP A 268 -14.48 -29.79 -11.92
C ASP A 268 -14.74 -28.28 -11.81
N ALA A 269 -13.70 -27.45 -11.95
CA ALA A 269 -13.84 -26.01 -11.98
C ALA A 269 -14.55 -25.55 -13.27
N ASP A 270 -15.40 -24.54 -13.14
CA ASP A 270 -15.81 -23.73 -14.27
C ASP A 270 -14.57 -22.98 -14.79
N LEU A 271 -14.04 -23.44 -15.94
CA LEU A 271 -12.80 -22.90 -16.49
C LEU A 271 -12.94 -21.46 -16.96
N ASP A 272 -14.11 -21.03 -17.42
CA ASP A 272 -14.31 -19.66 -17.86
C ASP A 272 -14.29 -18.72 -16.64
N ALA A 273 -15.02 -19.09 -15.57
CA ALA A 273 -14.96 -18.36 -14.31
C ALA A 273 -13.56 -18.37 -13.67
N ALA A 274 -12.83 -19.48 -13.77
CA ALA A 274 -11.46 -19.59 -13.29
C ALA A 274 -10.51 -18.65 -14.04
N VAL A 275 -10.66 -18.51 -15.36
CA VAL A 275 -9.87 -17.58 -16.17
C VAL A 275 -10.19 -16.13 -15.83
N GLU A 276 -11.46 -15.76 -15.65
CA GLU A 276 -11.85 -14.42 -15.19
C GLU A 276 -11.20 -14.09 -13.83
N GLY A 277 -11.26 -15.04 -12.89
CA GLY A 277 -10.60 -14.92 -11.58
C GLY A 277 -9.08 -14.80 -11.70
N ALA A 278 -8.45 -15.58 -12.57
CA ALA A 278 -7.02 -15.53 -12.85
C ALA A 278 -6.59 -14.16 -13.39
N MET A 279 -7.36 -13.62 -14.35
CA MET A 279 -7.10 -12.31 -14.96
C MET A 279 -7.11 -11.20 -13.91
N ALA A 280 -8.15 -11.17 -13.07
CA ALA A 280 -8.29 -10.19 -11.99
C ALA A 280 -7.22 -10.34 -10.89
N ALA A 281 -6.87 -11.57 -10.53
CA ALA A 281 -5.92 -11.85 -9.46
C ALA A 281 -4.46 -11.65 -9.87
N LYS A 282 -4.11 -11.88 -11.14
CA LYS A 282 -2.71 -11.84 -11.62
C LYS A 282 -2.30 -10.49 -12.18
N PHE A 283 -3.17 -9.83 -12.94
CA PHE A 283 -2.76 -8.69 -13.77
C PHE A 283 -3.20 -7.32 -13.24
N ARG A 284 -4.08 -7.28 -12.23
CA ARG A 284 -4.37 -6.04 -11.49
C ARG A 284 -3.08 -5.41 -10.98
N ASN A 285 -2.95 -4.09 -11.12
CA ASN A 285 -1.74 -3.34 -10.77
C ASN A 285 -0.47 -3.89 -11.45
N ALA A 286 -0.59 -4.45 -12.65
CA ALA A 286 0.46 -5.17 -13.37
C ALA A 286 1.12 -6.30 -12.53
N GLY A 287 0.35 -6.96 -11.66
CA GLY A 287 0.86 -8.03 -10.79
C GLY A 287 1.65 -7.56 -9.56
N GLN A 288 1.68 -6.25 -9.29
CA GLN A 288 2.41 -5.65 -8.18
C GLN A 288 1.54 -5.54 -6.92
N THR A 289 0.91 -6.64 -6.50
CA THR A 289 0.13 -6.68 -5.26
C THR A 289 0.55 -7.87 -4.40
N CYS A 290 0.55 -7.72 -3.07
CA CYS A 290 0.94 -8.79 -2.14
C CYS A 290 -0.01 -10.00 -2.14
N VAL A 291 -1.21 -9.84 -2.71
CA VAL A 291 -2.21 -10.90 -2.85
C VAL A 291 -2.33 -11.40 -4.30
N CYS A 292 -1.50 -10.89 -5.21
CA CYS A 292 -1.53 -11.35 -6.59
C CYS A 292 -1.16 -12.82 -6.66
N THR A 293 -1.83 -13.54 -7.55
CA THR A 293 -1.42 -14.91 -7.89
C THR A 293 0.05 -14.91 -8.30
N ASN A 294 0.82 -15.81 -7.72
CA ASN A 294 2.22 -16.00 -8.09
C ASN A 294 2.44 -17.36 -8.77
N ARG A 295 1.60 -18.36 -8.46
CA ARG A 295 1.70 -19.71 -9.02
C ARG A 295 0.33 -20.24 -9.39
N PHE A 296 0.14 -20.62 -10.64
CA PHE A 296 -1.04 -21.35 -11.09
C PHE A 296 -0.80 -22.86 -10.96
N LEU A 297 -1.65 -23.54 -10.21
CA LEU A 297 -1.63 -24.99 -10.02
C LEU A 297 -2.89 -25.57 -10.66
N VAL A 298 -2.76 -26.07 -11.88
CA VAL A 298 -3.90 -26.52 -12.68
C VAL A 298 -3.83 -28.04 -12.86
N GLN A 299 -4.95 -28.72 -12.62
CA GLN A 299 -5.03 -30.17 -12.74
C GLN A 299 -4.75 -30.61 -14.19
N SER A 300 -3.99 -31.70 -14.34
CA SER A 300 -3.45 -32.16 -15.62
C SER A 300 -4.51 -32.40 -16.71
N SER A 301 -5.73 -32.79 -16.33
CA SER A 301 -6.85 -33.01 -17.27
C SER A 301 -7.34 -31.71 -17.93
N VAL A 302 -7.09 -30.54 -17.33
CA VAL A 302 -7.63 -29.25 -17.80
C VAL A 302 -6.55 -28.19 -18.08
N VAL A 303 -5.27 -28.47 -17.82
CA VAL A 303 -4.17 -27.49 -17.94
C VAL A 303 -4.06 -26.86 -19.34
N ASN A 304 -4.14 -27.65 -20.40
CA ASN A 304 -4.02 -27.12 -21.76
C ASN A 304 -5.19 -26.19 -22.10
N ALA A 305 -6.43 -26.61 -21.79
CA ALA A 305 -7.63 -25.81 -22.03
C ALA A 305 -7.62 -24.50 -21.22
N PHE A 306 -7.12 -24.54 -19.98
CA PHE A 306 -6.96 -23.35 -19.16
C PHE A 306 -5.91 -22.39 -19.74
N CYS A 307 -4.73 -22.90 -20.13
CA CYS A 307 -3.68 -22.09 -20.74
C CYS A 307 -4.14 -21.42 -22.04
N GLU A 308 -4.85 -22.15 -22.91
CA GLU A 308 -5.40 -21.60 -24.16
C GLU A 308 -6.40 -20.47 -23.89
N LYS A 309 -7.37 -20.69 -22.99
CA LYS A 309 -8.37 -19.67 -22.63
C LYS A 309 -7.72 -18.44 -21.98
N LEU A 310 -6.76 -18.66 -21.08
CA LEU A 310 -6.04 -17.57 -20.43
C LEU A 310 -5.20 -16.77 -21.44
N ALA A 311 -4.52 -17.44 -22.38
CA ALA A 311 -3.77 -16.76 -23.45
C ALA A 311 -4.68 -15.90 -24.34
N VAL A 312 -5.88 -16.39 -24.67
CA VAL A 312 -6.88 -15.62 -25.43
C VAL A 312 -7.32 -14.39 -24.63
N ALA A 313 -7.72 -14.56 -23.38
CA ALA A 313 -8.16 -13.46 -22.51
C ALA A 313 -7.05 -12.40 -22.33
N MET A 314 -5.82 -12.83 -22.07
CA MET A 314 -4.65 -11.95 -21.97
C MET A 314 -4.46 -11.12 -23.23
N ASN A 315 -4.48 -11.75 -24.42
CA ASN A 315 -4.30 -11.05 -25.69
C ASN A 315 -5.45 -10.08 -26.03
N SER A 316 -6.69 -10.43 -25.71
CA SER A 316 -7.85 -9.59 -26.06
C SER A 316 -8.06 -8.44 -25.10
N GLU A 317 -7.75 -8.64 -23.82
CA GLU A 317 -8.13 -7.71 -22.76
C GLU A 317 -6.98 -6.85 -22.28
N LEU A 318 -5.74 -7.35 -22.24
CA LEU A 318 -4.62 -6.62 -21.63
C LEU A 318 -3.98 -5.65 -22.63
N LYS A 319 -4.08 -4.36 -22.31
CA LYS A 319 -3.53 -3.26 -23.09
C LYS A 319 -2.52 -2.52 -22.22
N VAL A 320 -1.26 -2.60 -22.64
CA VAL A 320 -0.12 -1.98 -21.98
C VAL A 320 0.03 -0.54 -22.46
N GLY A 321 0.19 0.41 -21.54
CA GLY A 321 0.41 1.81 -21.90
C GLY A 321 0.40 2.75 -20.70
N ASP A 322 0.47 4.05 -20.99
CA ASP A 322 0.35 5.08 -19.97
C ASP A 322 -1.02 4.99 -19.28
N GLY A 323 -1.02 4.92 -17.94
CA GLY A 323 -2.23 4.75 -17.14
C GLY A 323 -3.26 5.87 -17.27
N THR A 324 -2.88 7.02 -17.84
CA THR A 324 -3.77 8.14 -18.14
C THR A 324 -4.56 7.97 -19.44
N GLN A 325 -4.14 7.05 -20.32
CA GLN A 325 -4.79 6.82 -21.61
C GLN A 325 -6.02 5.94 -21.49
N ALA A 326 -7.08 6.30 -22.23
CA ALA A 326 -8.33 5.55 -22.24
C ALA A 326 -8.14 4.13 -22.78
N GLY A 327 -8.68 3.14 -22.07
CA GLY A 327 -8.64 1.73 -22.47
C GLY A 327 -7.37 0.98 -22.08
N ILE A 328 -6.36 1.65 -21.51
CA ILE A 328 -5.20 0.99 -20.90
C ILE A 328 -5.62 0.36 -19.58
N ASN A 329 -5.18 -0.88 -19.36
CA ASN A 329 -5.41 -1.61 -18.11
C ASN A 329 -4.14 -2.31 -17.56
N ILE A 330 -3.00 -2.16 -18.22
CA ILE A 330 -1.69 -2.54 -17.69
C ILE A 330 -0.75 -1.33 -17.79
N GLY A 331 -0.42 -0.75 -16.63
CA GLY A 331 0.56 0.33 -16.52
C GLY A 331 2.01 -0.19 -16.54
N PRO A 332 2.99 0.72 -16.41
CA PRO A 332 4.39 0.34 -16.20
C PRO A 332 4.58 -0.32 -14.82
N LEU A 333 5.66 -1.08 -14.68
CA LEU A 333 6.19 -1.45 -13.38
C LEU A 333 6.76 -0.21 -12.68
N ILE A 334 6.95 -0.30 -11.36
CA ILE A 334 7.35 0.87 -10.57
C ILE A 334 8.76 1.39 -10.91
N ASP A 335 9.69 0.48 -11.23
CA ASP A 335 11.09 0.80 -11.52
C ASP A 335 11.78 -0.28 -12.38
N ASP A 336 13.03 0.00 -12.75
CA ASP A 336 13.90 -0.86 -13.55
C ASP A 336 14.25 -2.17 -12.83
N LYS A 337 14.35 -2.15 -11.50
CA LYS A 337 14.58 -3.36 -10.70
C LYS A 337 13.41 -4.33 -10.77
N ALA A 338 12.18 -3.82 -10.77
CA ALA A 338 10.99 -4.64 -10.98
C ALA A 338 11.02 -5.30 -12.38
N VAL A 339 11.36 -4.55 -13.43
CA VAL A 339 11.54 -5.10 -14.79
C VAL A 339 12.61 -6.19 -14.82
N ALA A 340 13.77 -5.93 -14.21
CA ALA A 340 14.87 -6.87 -14.14
C ALA A 340 14.46 -8.17 -13.43
N LYS A 341 13.72 -8.07 -12.32
CA LYS A 341 13.25 -9.25 -11.57
C LYS A 341 12.28 -10.12 -12.37
N VAL A 342 11.32 -9.51 -13.07
CA VAL A 342 10.41 -10.27 -13.94
C VAL A 342 11.19 -10.95 -15.05
N SER A 343 12.13 -10.24 -15.67
CA SER A 343 13.00 -10.79 -16.72
C SER A 343 13.83 -11.97 -16.22
N GLU A 344 14.39 -11.87 -15.00
CA GLU A 344 15.13 -12.95 -14.34
C GLU A 344 14.26 -14.18 -14.10
N HIS A 345 13.02 -14.00 -13.62
CA HIS A 345 12.11 -15.12 -13.39
C HIS A 345 11.71 -15.82 -14.69
N VAL A 346 11.46 -15.04 -15.76
CA VAL A 346 11.15 -15.61 -17.09
C VAL A 346 12.34 -16.39 -17.61
N GLN A 347 13.56 -15.83 -17.57
CA GLN A 347 14.76 -16.50 -18.05
C GLN A 347 15.06 -17.78 -17.25
N ASP A 348 14.98 -17.73 -15.91
CA ASP A 348 15.18 -18.92 -15.06
C ASP A 348 14.17 -20.04 -15.38
N ALA A 349 12.92 -19.68 -15.66
CA ALA A 349 11.90 -20.65 -16.03
C ALA A 349 12.21 -21.30 -17.39
N VAL A 350 12.54 -20.50 -18.41
CA VAL A 350 12.89 -21.00 -19.76
C VAL A 350 14.15 -21.87 -19.74
N ASP A 351 15.20 -21.44 -19.02
CA ASP A 351 16.44 -22.21 -18.87
C ASP A 351 16.22 -23.58 -18.21
N LYS A 352 15.14 -23.71 -17.43
CA LYS A 352 14.71 -24.94 -16.75
C LYS A 352 13.59 -25.68 -17.47
N GLY A 353 13.26 -25.30 -18.71
CA GLY A 353 12.35 -26.03 -19.58
C GLY A 353 10.89 -25.61 -19.51
N ALA A 354 10.56 -24.44 -18.92
CA ALA A 354 9.25 -23.83 -19.14
C ALA A 354 9.11 -23.42 -20.61
N GLU A 355 7.89 -23.49 -21.14
CA GLU A 355 7.56 -22.98 -22.47
C GLU A 355 6.90 -21.60 -22.34
N LEU A 356 7.29 -20.67 -23.21
CA LEU A 356 6.74 -19.33 -23.27
C LEU A 356 5.57 -19.29 -24.24
N LEU A 357 4.35 -19.16 -23.72
CA LEU A 357 3.13 -19.11 -24.54
C LEU A 357 2.78 -17.69 -25.00
N LEU A 358 3.10 -16.68 -24.18
CA LEU A 358 2.84 -15.28 -24.48
C LEU A 358 3.86 -14.36 -23.78
N GLY A 359 4.23 -13.25 -24.43
CA GLY A 359 5.03 -12.19 -23.82
C GLY A 359 6.48 -12.59 -23.54
N GLY A 360 6.95 -12.35 -22.31
CA GLY A 360 8.26 -12.79 -21.82
C GLY A 360 9.39 -11.80 -22.02
N HIS A 361 9.11 -10.58 -22.45
CA HIS A 361 10.14 -9.56 -22.71
C HIS A 361 9.68 -8.14 -22.33
N PRO A 362 10.62 -7.18 -22.14
CA PRO A 362 10.30 -5.77 -22.02
C PRO A 362 9.40 -5.29 -23.18
N HIS A 363 8.46 -4.41 -22.88
CA HIS A 363 7.51 -3.92 -23.89
C HIS A 363 8.18 -2.91 -24.84
N PRO A 364 7.78 -2.83 -26.13
CA PRO A 364 8.36 -1.87 -27.08
C PRO A 364 8.27 -0.39 -26.71
N LEU A 365 7.37 -0.03 -25.78
CA LEU A 365 7.30 1.33 -25.21
C LEU A 365 8.55 1.70 -24.40
N GLY A 366 9.37 0.72 -24.00
CA GLY A 366 10.60 0.93 -23.24
C GLY A 366 10.35 1.30 -21.78
N GLY A 367 11.41 1.76 -21.11
CA GLY A 367 11.34 2.15 -19.70
C GLY A 367 10.87 1.00 -18.80
N ASN A 368 9.86 1.27 -17.98
CA ASN A 368 9.35 0.31 -17.01
C ASN A 368 8.20 -0.57 -17.53
N PHE A 369 7.87 -0.52 -18.83
CA PHE A 369 6.81 -1.34 -19.39
C PHE A 369 7.28 -2.77 -19.66
N PHE A 370 6.48 -3.76 -19.25
CA PHE A 370 6.75 -5.18 -19.46
C PHE A 370 5.53 -5.88 -20.10
N THR A 371 5.77 -6.87 -20.95
CA THR A 371 4.67 -7.61 -21.60
C THR A 371 4.01 -8.57 -20.62
N PRO A 372 2.66 -8.61 -20.52
CA PRO A 372 1.96 -9.68 -19.83
C PRO A 372 2.44 -11.03 -20.37
N THR A 373 2.90 -11.88 -19.47
CA THR A 373 3.63 -13.10 -19.80
C THR A 373 2.87 -14.32 -19.30
N LEU A 374 2.80 -15.36 -20.12
CA LEU A 374 2.25 -16.67 -19.75
C LEU A 374 3.30 -17.74 -20.05
N ILE A 375 3.64 -18.52 -19.04
CA ILE A 375 4.48 -19.71 -19.20
C ILE A 375 3.70 -20.99 -18.90
N SER A 376 4.05 -22.08 -19.58
CA SER A 376 3.57 -23.43 -19.27
C SER A 376 4.74 -24.32 -18.84
N PHE A 377 4.41 -25.52 -18.34
CA PHE A 377 5.38 -26.48 -17.80
C PHE A 377 6.25 -25.94 -16.66
N ALA A 378 5.73 -24.98 -15.89
CA ALA A 378 6.41 -24.47 -14.70
C ALA A 378 6.55 -25.56 -13.62
N THR A 379 7.72 -25.64 -12.99
CA THR A 379 8.04 -26.65 -11.96
C THR A 379 8.50 -26.01 -10.65
N ASP A 380 8.56 -26.79 -9.57
CA ASP A 380 9.01 -26.36 -8.25
C ASP A 380 10.52 -26.02 -8.15
N GLN A 381 11.28 -26.32 -9.21
CA GLN A 381 12.71 -25.99 -9.33
C GLN A 381 12.96 -24.58 -9.87
N MET A 382 11.94 -23.93 -10.42
CA MET A 382 12.02 -22.57 -10.96
C MET A 382 11.90 -21.52 -9.84
N LYS A 383 12.58 -20.38 -9.99
CA LYS A 383 12.57 -19.30 -8.97
C LYS A 383 11.17 -18.82 -8.63
N VAL A 384 10.31 -18.64 -9.64
CA VAL A 384 8.91 -18.23 -9.47
C VAL A 384 8.11 -19.16 -8.54
N ALA A 385 8.54 -20.43 -8.36
CA ALA A 385 7.90 -21.33 -7.41
C ALA A 385 8.15 -20.95 -5.94
N LYS A 386 9.26 -20.25 -5.65
CA LYS A 386 9.76 -19.95 -4.30
C LYS A 386 9.82 -18.45 -4.00
N GLU A 387 9.88 -17.62 -5.03
CA GLU A 387 10.03 -16.17 -4.94
C GLU A 387 8.81 -15.46 -5.55
N GLU A 388 8.41 -14.35 -4.92
CA GLU A 388 7.35 -13.48 -5.42
C GLU A 388 7.84 -12.70 -6.65
N THR A 389 7.20 -12.87 -7.81
CA THR A 389 7.62 -12.18 -9.04
C THR A 389 7.33 -10.67 -8.98
N PHE A 390 6.20 -10.29 -8.39
CA PHE A 390 5.73 -8.90 -8.31
C PHE A 390 5.65 -8.19 -9.68
N GLY A 391 5.14 -8.91 -10.67
CA GLY A 391 4.96 -8.44 -12.05
C GLY A 391 3.99 -9.33 -12.85
N PRO A 392 3.71 -9.00 -14.12
CA PRO A 392 2.63 -9.59 -14.89
C PRO A 392 3.03 -10.92 -15.55
N LEU A 393 3.48 -11.88 -14.74
CA LEU A 393 3.87 -13.24 -15.14
C LEU A 393 2.88 -14.26 -14.56
N ALA A 394 2.12 -14.92 -15.44
CA ALA A 394 1.27 -16.06 -15.11
C ALA A 394 2.05 -17.38 -15.23
#